data_AF-A0A1Y4BIZ0-F1
#
_entry.id   AF-A0A1Y4BIZ0-F1
#
_cell.length_a   1.000
_cell.length_b   1.000
_cell.length_c   1.000
_cell.angle_alpha   90.00
_cell.angle_beta   90.00
_cell.angle_gamma   90.00
#
_symmetry.space_group_name_H-M   'P 1'
#
loop_
_entity.id
_entity.type
_entity.pdbx_description
1 polymer ?
#
loop_
_entity_poly.entity_id
_entity_poly.type
_entity_poly.pdbx_seq_one_letter_code
_entity_poly.pdbx_strand_id
1 'polypeptide(L)' 'MSQEVLEQVCEFAKSAYKYDGEVTAETTFAELGKGSMKMIALTSMIENELDAEVPIREVMTMKTIGELVERVEEEME' A
#
# COMPACT_ATOMS: atom_id res chain seq x y z
N MET A 1 -4.78 -12.63 -3.68
CA MET A 1 -5.63 -11.50 -3.24
C MET A 1 -6.75 -11.95 -2.32
N SER A 2 -6.37 -12.05 -1.06
CA SER A 2 -7.18 -12.09 0.13
C SER A 2 -7.83 -10.73 0.30
N GLN A 3 -9.15 -10.72 0.42
CA GLN A 3 -9.92 -9.49 0.55
C GLN A 3 -9.51 -8.70 1.82
N GLU A 4 -9.13 -9.41 2.88
CA GLU A 4 -8.69 -8.82 4.15
C GLU A 4 -7.40 -8.00 4.04
N VAL A 5 -6.41 -8.48 3.27
CA VAL A 5 -5.14 -7.75 3.05
C VAL A 5 -5.39 -6.52 2.19
N LEU A 6 -6.21 -6.65 1.14
CA LEU A 6 -6.61 -5.53 0.29
C LEU A 6 -7.29 -4.42 1.11
N GLU A 7 -8.28 -4.75 1.93
CA GLU A 7 -9.01 -3.78 2.76
C GLU A 7 -8.05 -3.05 3.71
N GLN A 8 -7.14 -3.78 4.38
CA GLN A 8 -6.16 -3.16 5.29
C GLN A 8 -5.17 -2.25 4.58
N VAL A 9 -4.57 -2.71 3.46
CA VAL A 9 -3.61 -1.89 2.70
C VAL A 9 -4.30 -0.65 2.12
N CYS A 10 -5.55 -0.77 1.66
CA CYS A 10 -6.34 0.38 1.24
C CYS A 10 -6.54 1.41 2.37
N GLU A 11 -6.88 0.96 3.57
CA GLU A 11 -7.03 1.83 4.75
C GLU A 11 -5.70 2.50 5.14
N PHE A 12 -4.58 1.76 5.11
CA PHE A 12 -3.25 2.32 5.36
C PHE A 12 -2.88 3.36 4.30
N ALA A 13 -3.14 3.08 3.03
CA ALA A 13 -2.89 4.03 1.94
C ALA A 13 -3.75 5.28 2.11
N LYS A 14 -5.03 5.13 2.47
CA LYS A 14 -5.93 6.24 2.72
C LYS A 14 -5.44 7.12 3.88
N SER A 15 -4.99 6.50 4.97
CA SER A 15 -4.42 7.17 6.14
C SER A 15 -3.08 7.88 5.83
N ALA A 16 -2.12 7.17 5.22
CA ALA A 16 -0.80 7.72 4.85
C ALA A 16 -0.92 8.89 3.89
N TYR A 17 -1.80 8.77 2.89
CA TYR A 17 -1.93 9.77 1.86
C TYR A 17 -2.92 10.88 2.20
N LYS A 18 -3.69 10.72 3.29
CA LYS A 18 -4.82 11.58 3.67
C LYS A 18 -5.77 11.75 2.49
N TYR A 19 -6.12 10.64 1.87
CA TYR A 19 -6.98 10.62 0.70
C TYR A 19 -8.44 10.51 1.15
N ASP A 20 -9.26 11.51 0.83
CA ASP A 20 -10.68 11.51 1.21
C ASP A 20 -11.55 10.59 0.33
N GLY A 21 -11.02 10.12 -0.80
CA GLY A 21 -11.72 9.24 -1.73
C GLY A 21 -11.70 7.75 -1.35
N GLU A 22 -12.29 6.94 -2.21
CA GLU A 22 -12.19 5.48 -2.11
C GLU A 22 -10.84 5.01 -2.68
N VAL A 23 -10.17 4.15 -1.92
CA VAL A 23 -8.95 3.47 -2.36
C VAL A 23 -9.32 2.04 -2.70
N THR A 24 -9.00 1.63 -3.91
CA THR A 24 -9.26 0.28 -4.44
C THR A 24 -7.97 -0.31 -4.98
N ALA A 25 -8.00 -1.59 -5.35
CA ALA A 25 -6.86 -2.23 -6.00
C ALA A 25 -6.42 -1.50 -7.29
N GLU A 26 -7.35 -0.84 -8.00
CA GLU A 26 -7.08 -0.11 -9.24
C GLU A 26 -6.52 1.30 -8.99
N THR A 27 -6.65 1.82 -7.76
CA THR A 27 -6.15 3.14 -7.40
C THR A 27 -4.64 3.21 -7.56
N THR A 28 -4.17 4.23 -8.26
CA THR A 28 -2.74 4.40 -8.52
C THR A 28 -2.05 5.26 -7.46
N PHE A 29 -0.77 5.00 -7.21
CA PHE A 29 0.06 5.89 -6.39
C PHE A 29 0.21 7.30 -6.99
N ALA A 30 -0.03 7.43 -8.30
CA ALA A 30 -0.09 8.71 -8.97
C ALA A 30 -1.31 9.53 -8.54
N GLU A 31 -2.47 8.89 -8.35
CA GLU A 31 -3.71 9.52 -7.86
C GLU A 31 -3.63 9.91 -6.38
N LEU A 32 -3.06 9.03 -5.54
CA LEU A 32 -2.88 9.31 -4.11
C LEU A 32 -1.86 10.44 -3.85
N GLY A 33 -0.92 10.61 -4.78
CA GLY A 33 0.07 11.68 -4.81
C GLY A 33 1.49 11.19 -4.49
N LYS A 34 2.41 11.39 -5.44
CA LYS A 34 3.80 10.85 -5.44
C LYS A 34 4.74 11.47 -4.39
N GLY A 35 4.42 11.36 -3.11
CA GLY A 35 5.29 11.77 -2.01
C GLY A 35 6.04 10.59 -1.42
N SER A 36 7.37 10.54 -1.54
CA SER A 36 8.19 9.46 -0.96
C SER A 36 7.94 9.30 0.54
N MET A 37 7.72 10.39 1.29
CA MET A 37 7.36 10.30 2.72
C MET A 37 6.05 9.54 3.00
N LYS A 38 5.05 9.67 2.11
CA LYS A 38 3.78 8.96 2.25
C LYS A 38 3.95 7.47 1.94
N MET A 39 4.78 7.15 0.94
CA MET A 39 5.16 5.77 0.65
C MET A 39 5.90 5.12 1.82
N ILE A 40 6.85 5.84 2.45
CA ILE A 40 7.56 5.34 3.64
C ILE A 40 6.55 5.07 4.76
N ALA A 41 5.62 6.01 5.02
CA ALA A 41 4.61 5.82 6.05
C ALA A 41 3.71 4.61 5.78
N LEU A 42 3.33 4.39 4.51
CA LEU A 42 2.56 3.22 4.09
C LEU A 42 3.32 1.92 4.33
N THR A 43 4.56 1.82 3.87
CA THR A 43 5.39 0.61 4.05
C THR A 43 5.63 0.31 5.52
N SER A 44 5.85 1.33 6.35
CA SER A 44 6.01 1.14 7.80
C SER A 44 4.73 0.67 8.51
N MET A 45 3.55 1.11 8.04
CA MET A 45 2.28 0.61 8.59
C MET A 45 2.05 -0.86 8.22
N ILE A 46 2.36 -1.23 6.98
CA ILE A 46 2.29 -2.62 6.51
C ILE A 46 3.23 -3.51 7.33
N GLU A 47 4.49 -3.09 7.51
CA GLU A 47 5.48 -3.83 8.32
C GLU A 47 5.01 -4.02 9.77
N ASN A 48 4.45 -2.98 10.39
CA ASN A 48 4.03 -3.03 11.79
C ASN A 48 2.72 -3.82 12.02
N GLU A 49 1.74 -3.72 11.11
CA GLU A 49 0.42 -4.31 11.30
C GLU A 49 0.28 -5.70 10.65
N LEU A 50 0.98 -5.94 9.53
CA LEU A 50 0.89 -7.17 8.74
C LEU A 50 2.15 -8.05 8.84
N ASP A 51 3.19 -7.61 9.55
CA ASP A 51 4.50 -8.29 9.64
C ASP A 51 5.12 -8.56 8.25
N ALA A 52 4.83 -7.68 7.29
CA ALA A 52 5.28 -7.80 5.90
C ALA A 52 6.24 -6.67 5.52
N GLU A 53 7.48 -7.02 5.18
CA GLU A 53 8.50 -6.03 4.80
C GLU A 53 8.45 -5.75 3.30
N VAL A 54 7.89 -4.61 2.90
CA VAL A 54 7.93 -4.17 1.49
C VAL A 54 8.87 -2.98 1.33
N PRO A 55 10.03 -3.13 0.67
CA PRO A 55 10.97 -2.05 0.50
C PRO A 55 10.37 -0.95 -0.39
N ILE A 56 10.50 0.31 0.04
CA ILE A 56 9.98 1.46 -0.71
C ILE A 56 10.43 1.51 -2.18
N ARG A 57 11.60 0.97 -2.50
CA ARG A 57 12.09 0.91 -3.88
C ARG A 57 11.17 0.10 -4.78
N GLU A 58 10.56 -0.97 -4.28
CA GLU A 58 9.58 -1.76 -5.00
C GLU A 58 8.26 -0.99 -5.13
N VAL A 59 7.78 -0.38 -4.03
CA VAL A 59 6.56 0.45 -4.04
C VAL A 59 6.66 1.61 -5.03
N MET A 60 7.85 2.20 -5.19
CA MET A 60 8.10 3.24 -6.17
C MET A 60 8.01 2.77 -7.63
N THR A 61 8.20 1.47 -7.88
CA THR A 61 8.07 0.85 -9.21
C THR A 61 6.66 0.37 -9.49
N MET A 62 5.85 0.14 -8.45
CA MET A 62 4.45 -0.22 -8.56
C MET A 62 3.61 0.97 -9.06
N LYS A 63 2.57 0.68 -9.84
CA LYS A 63 1.60 1.68 -10.29
C LYS A 63 0.40 1.75 -9.36
N THR A 64 -0.08 0.62 -8.88
CA THR A 64 -1.38 0.47 -8.22
C THR A 64 -1.28 -0.11 -6.81
N ILE A 65 -2.30 0.13 -6.00
CA ILE A 65 -2.43 -0.50 -4.68
C ILE A 65 -2.57 -2.03 -4.80
N GLY A 66 -3.20 -2.54 -5.87
CA GLY A 66 -3.29 -3.97 -6.13
C GLY A 66 -1.93 -4.66 -6.18
N GLU A 67 -0.96 -4.08 -6.90
CA GLU A 67 0.41 -4.62 -6.96
C GLU A 67 1.10 -4.62 -5.59
N LEU A 68 0.82 -3.62 -4.74
CA LEU A 68 1.35 -3.58 -3.38
C LEU A 68 0.73 -4.68 -2.52
N VAL A 69 -0.58 -4.90 -2.63
CA VAL A 69 -1.27 -5.95 -1.88
C VAL A 69 -0.75 -7.32 -2.27
N GLU A 70 -0.61 -7.60 -3.57
CA GLU A 70 -0.04 -8.87 -4.03
C GLU A 70 1.37 -9.08 -3.44
N ARG A 71 2.21 -8.05 -3.46
CA ARG A 71 3.56 -8.12 -2.87
C ARG A 71 3.54 -8.38 -1.35
N VAL A 72 2.61 -7.76 -0.63
CA VAL A 72 2.42 -7.96 0.81
C VAL A 72 2.00 -9.40 1.09
N GLU A 73 1.06 -9.93 0.32
CA GLU A 73 0.64 -11.32 0.45
C GLU A 73 1.79 -12.30 0.21
N GLU A 74 2.64 -12.04 -0.79
CA GLU A 74 3.81 -12.85 -1.08
C GLU A 74 4.82 -12.89 0.08
N GLU A 75 4.95 -11.82 0.88
CA GLU A 75 5.80 -11.82 2.09
C GLU A 75 5.16 -12.54 3.28
N MET A 76 3.82 -12.60 3.32
CA MET A 76 3.07 -13.23 4.40
C MET A 76 2.92 -14.75 4.24
N GLU A 77 3.30 -15.31 3.09
CA GLU A 77 3.21 -16.73 2.73
C GLU A 77 4.46 -17.54 3.11
#